data_AF-A0A8C0HPC5-F1
#
_entry.id   AF-A0A8C0HPC5-F1
#
_cell.length_a   1.000
_cell.length_b   1.000
_cell.length_c   1.000
_cell.angle_alpha   90.00
_cell.angle_beta   90.00
_cell.angle_gamma   90.00
#
_symmetry.space_group_name_H-M   'P 1'
#
loop_
_entity.id
_entity.type
_entity.pdbx_description
1 polymer ?
#
loop_
_entity_poly.entity_id
_entity_poly.type
_entity_poly.pdbx_seq_one_letter_code
_entity_poly.pdbx_strand_id
1 'polypeptide(L)'
;MQRWLIVSGIIVSVIRNMLCCVNISFNFLLIVVNDEELKKRIAEELALERARRDSEAQKRRLFGKLLERERISSNEHLTRAILRERAATEEERQKAQRFAKQLEEKDRELKKHDAYYKEQLARLEERSAQFYKVTTEQYQKAADEVSARFKRYESHPICADLQDKILQCYRQHAQETLSCSALASQYLRCVNHAKQVS
;
A
#
# COMPACT_ATOMS: atom_id res chain seq x y z
N MET A 1 41.38 -98.54 -93.33
CA MET A 1 40.69 -98.10 -92.10
C MET A 1 41.36 -96.92 -91.37
N GLN A 2 42.68 -96.66 -91.49
CA GLN A 2 43.37 -95.57 -90.73
C GLN A 2 43.00 -94.12 -91.12
N ARG A 3 42.58 -93.87 -92.38
CA ARG A 3 42.27 -92.51 -92.86
C ARG A 3 40.99 -91.92 -92.26
N TRP A 4 40.06 -92.77 -91.80
CA TRP A 4 38.80 -92.37 -91.13
C TRP A 4 39.01 -91.92 -89.68
N LEU A 5 39.96 -92.52 -88.96
CA LEU A 5 40.28 -92.18 -87.56
C LEU A 5 40.95 -90.79 -87.44
N ILE A 6 41.81 -90.42 -88.40
CA ILE A 6 42.48 -89.10 -88.42
C ILE A 6 41.46 -87.99 -88.69
N VAL A 7 40.55 -88.22 -89.65
CA VAL A 7 39.49 -87.24 -89.99
C VAL A 7 38.52 -87.06 -88.81
N SER A 8 38.16 -88.15 -88.11
CA SER A 8 37.34 -88.09 -86.89
C SER A 8 38.03 -87.30 -85.75
N GLY A 9 39.33 -87.53 -85.51
CA GLY A 9 40.09 -86.81 -84.48
C GLY A 9 40.22 -85.30 -84.74
N ILE A 10 40.42 -84.90 -86.01
CA ILE A 10 40.46 -83.49 -86.41
C ILE A 10 39.08 -82.84 -86.22
N ILE A 11 38.00 -83.51 -86.63
CA ILE A 11 36.63 -83.00 -86.46
C ILE A 11 36.30 -82.83 -84.96
N VAL A 12 36.62 -83.82 -84.12
CA VAL A 12 36.40 -83.72 -82.66
C VAL A 12 37.24 -82.60 -82.04
N SER A 13 38.49 -82.40 -82.47
CA SER A 13 39.34 -81.30 -81.98
C SER A 13 38.84 -79.93 -82.44
N VAL A 14 38.38 -79.81 -83.69
CA VAL A 14 37.80 -78.57 -84.24
C VAL A 14 36.51 -78.23 -83.51
N ILE A 15 35.62 -79.21 -83.28
CA ILE A 15 34.39 -79.03 -82.51
C ILE A 15 34.71 -78.60 -81.08
N ARG A 16 35.67 -79.25 -80.41
CA ARG A 16 36.05 -78.91 -79.02
C ARG A 16 36.64 -77.50 -78.91
N ASN A 17 37.45 -77.08 -79.89
CA ASN A 17 37.99 -75.72 -79.93
C ASN A 17 36.91 -74.68 -80.25
N MET A 18 35.98 -74.99 -81.15
CA MET A 18 34.81 -74.15 -81.44
C MET A 18 33.92 -73.99 -80.20
N LEU A 19 33.63 -75.08 -79.48
CA LEU A 19 32.84 -75.05 -78.25
C LEU A 19 33.53 -74.24 -77.15
N CYS A 20 34.86 -74.32 -77.05
CA CYS A 20 35.65 -73.52 -76.10
C CYS A 20 35.59 -72.02 -76.44
N CYS A 21 35.75 -71.64 -77.72
CA CYS A 21 35.62 -70.26 -78.17
C CYS A 21 34.20 -69.71 -77.95
N VAL A 22 33.16 -70.50 -78.22
CA VAL A 22 31.76 -70.11 -77.96
C VAL A 22 31.52 -69.93 -76.46
N ASN A 23 32.09 -70.80 -75.62
CA ASN A 23 31.95 -70.71 -74.16
C ASN A 23 32.71 -69.52 -73.56
N ILE A 24 33.90 -69.18 -74.09
CA ILE A 24 34.64 -67.97 -73.69
C ILE A 24 33.91 -66.71 -74.12
N SER A 25 33.41 -66.64 -75.36
CA SER A 25 32.61 -65.50 -75.84
C SER A 25 31.31 -65.32 -75.06
N PHE A 26 30.65 -66.42 -74.69
CA PHE A 26 29.44 -66.39 -73.87
C PHE A 26 29.73 -65.94 -72.43
N ASN A 27 30.82 -66.43 -71.81
CA ASN A 27 31.26 -65.95 -70.49
C ASN A 27 31.64 -64.47 -70.53
N PHE A 28 32.35 -64.02 -71.57
CA PHE A 28 32.69 -62.61 -71.73
C PHE A 28 31.44 -61.73 -71.90
N LEU A 29 30.48 -62.17 -72.72
CA LEU A 29 29.20 -61.47 -72.88
C LEU A 29 28.41 -61.42 -71.56
N LEU A 30 28.38 -62.50 -70.79
CA LEU A 30 27.76 -62.52 -69.45
C LEU A 30 28.46 -61.58 -68.46
N ILE A 31 29.79 -61.52 -68.47
CA ILE A 31 30.57 -60.60 -67.62
C ILE A 31 30.30 -59.14 -68.00
N VAL A 32 30.26 -58.83 -69.30
CA VAL A 32 29.99 -57.47 -69.79
C VAL A 32 28.56 -57.04 -69.46
N VAL A 33 27.56 -57.91 -69.69
CA VAL A 33 26.16 -57.61 -69.34
C VAL A 33 25.99 -57.41 -67.83
N ASN A 34 26.66 -58.23 -67.00
CA ASN A 34 26.63 -58.10 -65.53
C ASN A 34 27.36 -56.84 -65.02
N ASP A 35 28.47 -56.44 -65.64
CA ASP A 35 29.20 -55.20 -65.31
C ASP A 35 28.38 -53.94 -65.66
N GLU A 36 27.66 -53.98 -66.78
CA GLU A 36 26.81 -52.86 -67.23
C GLU A 36 25.54 -52.72 -66.36
N GLU A 37 24.98 -53.83 -65.89
CA GLU A 37 23.89 -53.83 -64.90
C GLU A 37 24.38 -53.31 -63.53
N LEU A 38 25.57 -53.72 -63.09
CA LEU A 38 26.18 -53.23 -61.85
C LEU A 38 26.44 -51.71 -61.90
N LYS A 39 26.96 -51.20 -63.01
CA LYS A 39 27.16 -49.75 -63.23
C LYS A 39 25.85 -48.97 -63.20
N LYS A 40 24.77 -49.50 -63.77
CA LYS A 40 23.44 -48.87 -63.71
C LYS A 40 22.94 -48.78 -62.26
N ARG A 41 23.04 -49.85 -61.47
CA ARG A 41 22.64 -49.86 -60.06
C ARG A 41 23.42 -48.85 -59.22
N ILE A 42 24.74 -48.77 -59.42
CA ILE A 42 25.59 -47.77 -58.74
C ILE A 42 25.19 -46.34 -59.13
N ALA A 43 24.88 -46.09 -60.41
CA ALA A 43 24.44 -44.78 -60.88
C ALA A 43 23.07 -44.39 -60.29
N GLU A 44 22.12 -45.33 -60.22
CA GLU A 44 20.81 -45.14 -59.59
C GLU A 44 20.93 -44.88 -58.08
N GLU A 45 21.73 -45.66 -57.37
CA GLU A 45 21.97 -45.48 -55.94
C GLU A 45 22.64 -44.13 -55.64
N LEU A 46 23.64 -43.73 -56.42
CA LEU A 46 24.29 -42.42 -56.32
C LEU A 46 23.32 -41.28 -56.62
N ALA A 47 22.41 -41.45 -57.59
CA ALA A 47 21.37 -40.47 -57.88
C ALA A 47 20.37 -40.34 -56.72
N LEU A 48 19.96 -41.45 -56.11
CA LEU A 48 19.10 -41.48 -54.94
C LEU A 48 19.76 -40.82 -53.72
N GLU A 49 21.04 -41.10 -53.46
CA GLU A 49 21.78 -40.44 -52.38
C GLU A 49 21.91 -38.93 -52.60
N ARG A 50 22.21 -38.49 -53.83
CA ARG A 50 22.28 -37.07 -54.17
C ARG A 50 20.92 -36.39 -53.93
N ALA A 51 19.83 -37.00 -54.39
CA ALA A 51 18.48 -36.50 -54.14
C ALA A 51 18.14 -36.41 -52.63
N ARG A 52 18.56 -37.40 -51.82
CA ARG A 52 18.41 -37.35 -50.36
C ARG A 52 19.18 -36.17 -49.75
N ARG A 53 20.46 -36.01 -50.09
CA ARG A 53 21.31 -34.90 -49.59
C ARG A 53 20.75 -33.53 -49.97
N ASP A 54 20.28 -33.38 -51.20
CA ASP A 54 19.66 -32.15 -51.68
C ASP A 54 18.36 -31.86 -50.94
N SER A 55 17.53 -32.88 -50.69
CA SER A 55 16.30 -32.73 -49.89
C SER A 55 16.59 -32.32 -48.44
N GLU A 56 17.64 -32.88 -47.82
CA GLU A 56 18.06 -32.53 -46.47
C GLU A 56 18.65 -31.12 -46.40
N ALA A 57 19.47 -30.74 -47.39
CA ALA A 57 20.00 -29.39 -47.52
C ALA A 57 18.87 -28.37 -47.72
N GLN A 58 17.87 -28.70 -48.53
CA GLN A 58 16.67 -27.87 -48.73
C GLN A 58 15.87 -27.74 -47.43
N LYS A 59 15.63 -28.85 -46.71
CA LYS A 59 14.99 -28.83 -45.39
C LYS A 59 15.74 -27.92 -44.42
N ARG A 60 17.07 -28.10 -44.28
CA ARG A 60 17.92 -27.26 -43.41
C ARG A 60 17.82 -25.77 -43.76
N ARG A 61 17.83 -25.42 -45.06
CA ARG A 61 17.67 -24.03 -45.52
C ARG A 61 16.28 -23.46 -45.17
N LEU A 62 15.22 -24.23 -45.36
CA LEU A 62 13.85 -23.80 -45.02
C LEU A 62 13.66 -23.64 -43.51
N PHE A 63 14.16 -24.59 -42.72
CA PHE A 63 14.16 -24.50 -41.26
C PHE A 63 14.94 -23.29 -40.77
N GLY A 64 16.13 -23.02 -41.31
CA GLY A 64 16.90 -21.82 -40.97
C GLY A 64 16.14 -20.52 -41.28
N LYS A 65 15.48 -20.43 -42.43
CA LYS A 65 14.63 -19.28 -42.79
C LYS A 65 13.42 -19.12 -41.87
N LEU A 66 12.79 -20.23 -41.46
CA LEU A 66 11.63 -20.22 -40.57
C LEU A 66 12.04 -19.74 -39.17
N LEU A 67 13.11 -20.30 -38.60
CA LEU A 67 13.64 -19.91 -37.30
C LEU A 67 14.04 -18.43 -37.27
N GLU A 68 14.68 -17.94 -38.33
CA GLU A 68 15.06 -16.53 -38.40
C GLU A 68 13.82 -15.60 -38.46
N ARG A 69 12.79 -15.98 -39.21
CA ARG A 69 11.51 -15.23 -39.24
C ARG A 69 10.83 -15.22 -37.88
N GLU A 70 10.79 -16.35 -37.19
CA GLU A 70 10.21 -16.48 -35.86
C GLU A 70 10.99 -15.64 -34.84
N ARG A 71 12.33 -15.68 -34.90
CA ARG A 71 13.21 -14.86 -34.07
C ARG A 71 12.99 -13.36 -34.29
N ILE A 72 12.91 -12.92 -35.55
CA ILE A 72 12.65 -11.51 -35.88
C ILE A 72 11.27 -11.09 -35.38
N SER A 73 10.22 -11.86 -35.67
CA SER A 73 8.86 -11.59 -35.21
C SER A 73 8.80 -11.51 -33.68
N SER A 74 9.37 -12.49 -32.99
CA SER A 74 9.44 -12.53 -31.53
C SER A 74 10.18 -11.31 -30.95
N ASN A 75 11.32 -10.94 -31.53
CA ASN A 75 12.09 -9.78 -31.10
C ASN A 75 11.33 -8.46 -31.34
N GLU A 76 10.66 -8.31 -32.48
CA GLU A 76 9.79 -7.16 -32.75
C GLU A 76 8.60 -7.09 -31.78
N HIS A 77 8.00 -8.23 -31.44
CA HIS A 77 6.93 -8.29 -30.44
C HIS A 77 7.44 -7.89 -29.05
N LEU A 78 8.60 -8.42 -28.64
CA LEU A 78 9.24 -8.08 -27.37
C LEU A 78 9.62 -6.60 -27.31
N THR A 79 10.23 -6.06 -28.36
CA THR A 79 10.61 -4.64 -28.45
C THR A 79 9.37 -3.75 -28.34
N ARG A 80 8.27 -4.10 -29.02
CA ARG A 80 7.00 -3.38 -28.90
C ARG A 80 6.42 -3.46 -27.49
N ALA A 81 6.46 -4.61 -26.84
CA ALA A 81 5.99 -4.78 -25.47
C ALA A 81 6.82 -3.91 -24.49
N ILE A 82 8.15 -3.95 -24.60
CA ILE A 82 9.06 -3.15 -23.77
C ILE A 82 8.77 -1.65 -23.93
N LEU A 83 8.57 -1.17 -25.15
CA LEU A 83 8.26 0.24 -25.39
C LEU A 83 6.93 0.67 -24.77
N ARG A 84 5.90 -0.19 -24.85
CA ARG A 84 4.60 0.07 -24.22
C ARG A 84 4.71 0.12 -22.70
N GLU A 85 5.38 -0.85 -22.10
CA GLU A 85 5.61 -0.88 -20.65
C GLU A 85 6.39 0.35 -20.19
N ARG A 86 7.46 0.73 -20.90
CA ARG A 86 8.21 1.96 -20.58
C ARG A 86 7.32 3.19 -20.64
N ALA A 87 6.51 3.35 -21.69
CA ALA A 87 5.59 4.47 -21.81
C ALA A 87 4.55 4.50 -20.66
N ALA A 88 3.95 3.36 -20.33
CA ALA A 88 3.00 3.23 -19.24
C ALA A 88 3.64 3.56 -17.87
N THR A 89 4.85 3.05 -17.62
CA THR A 89 5.58 3.34 -16.37
C THR A 89 5.94 4.82 -16.23
N GLU A 90 6.29 5.49 -17.31
CA GLU A 90 6.60 6.91 -17.31
C GLU A 90 5.34 7.77 -17.12
N GLU A 91 4.22 7.39 -17.74
CA GLU A 91 2.93 8.04 -17.53
C GLU A 91 2.48 7.95 -16.06
N GLU A 92 2.55 6.75 -15.48
CA GLU A 92 2.24 6.54 -14.06
C GLU A 92 3.19 7.32 -13.14
N ARG A 93 4.49 7.37 -13.47
CA ARG A 93 5.46 8.18 -12.74
C ARG A 93 5.12 9.68 -12.78
N GLN A 94 4.77 10.20 -13.95
CA GLN A 94 4.38 11.60 -14.11
C GLN A 94 3.09 11.92 -13.36
N LYS A 95 2.12 11.00 -13.40
CA LYS A 95 0.86 11.10 -12.66
C LYS A 95 1.11 11.10 -11.16
N ALA A 96 1.92 10.18 -10.65
CA ALA A 96 2.34 10.14 -9.26
C ALA A 96 3.05 11.44 -8.83
N GLN A 97 3.94 11.98 -9.68
CA GLN A 97 4.62 13.24 -9.41
C GLN A 97 3.65 14.44 -9.35
N ARG A 98 2.66 14.49 -10.24
CA ARG A 98 1.61 15.54 -10.21
C ARG A 98 0.79 15.46 -8.92
N PHE A 99 0.36 14.27 -8.53
CA PHE A 99 -0.37 14.08 -7.27
C PHE A 99 0.48 14.43 -6.05
N ALA A 100 1.78 14.06 -6.04
CA ALA A 100 2.68 14.42 -4.95
C ALA A 100 2.78 15.96 -4.77
N LYS A 101 2.89 16.71 -5.88
CA LYS A 101 2.89 18.19 -5.84
C LYS A 101 1.58 18.76 -5.32
N GLN A 102 0.44 18.23 -5.79
CA GLN A 102 -0.87 18.67 -5.31
C GLN A 102 -1.06 18.39 -3.82
N LEU A 103 -0.61 17.22 -3.34
CA LEU A 103 -0.65 16.88 -1.92
C LEU A 103 0.23 17.81 -1.08
N GLU A 104 1.43 18.15 -1.56
CA GLU A 104 2.31 19.08 -0.87
C GLU A 104 1.69 20.49 -0.78
N GLU A 105 1.06 20.96 -1.85
CA GLU A 105 0.34 22.24 -1.85
C GLU A 105 -0.83 22.23 -0.86
N LYS A 106 -1.64 21.16 -0.87
CA LYS A 106 -2.77 20.99 0.06
C LYS A 106 -2.31 20.89 1.52
N ASP A 107 -1.21 20.19 1.79
CA ASP A 107 -0.62 20.12 3.13
C ASP A 107 -0.13 21.50 3.61
N ARG A 108 0.47 22.29 2.72
CA ARG A 108 0.86 23.68 3.04
C ARG A 108 -0.36 24.56 3.33
N GLU A 109 -1.42 24.45 2.54
CA GLU A 109 -2.68 25.17 2.80
C GLU A 109 -3.28 24.77 4.16
N LEU A 110 -3.39 23.46 4.43
CA LEU A 110 -3.91 22.94 5.70
C LEU A 110 -3.08 23.43 6.89
N LYS A 111 -1.75 23.43 6.79
CA LYS A 111 -0.86 23.95 7.85
C LYS A 111 -1.09 25.45 8.12
N LYS A 112 -1.32 26.25 7.07
CA LYS A 112 -1.66 27.68 7.24
C LYS A 112 -2.99 27.84 7.97
N HIS A 113 -4.01 27.06 7.59
CA HIS A 113 -5.31 27.11 8.25
C HIS A 113 -5.23 26.64 9.70
N ASP A 114 -4.52 25.53 9.98
CA ASP A 114 -4.33 25.02 11.33
C ASP A 114 -3.64 26.05 12.23
N ALA A 115 -2.54 26.66 11.75
CA ALA A 115 -1.86 27.73 12.48
C ALA A 115 -2.79 28.93 12.75
N TYR A 116 -3.53 29.37 11.74
CA TYR A 116 -4.48 30.48 11.87
C TYR A 116 -5.57 30.19 12.91
N TYR A 117 -6.23 29.03 12.84
CA TYR A 117 -7.30 28.70 13.78
C TYR A 117 -6.78 28.46 15.19
N LYS A 118 -5.59 27.88 15.36
CA LYS A 118 -4.93 27.77 16.66
C LYS A 118 -4.66 29.14 17.28
N GLU A 119 -4.18 30.09 16.49
CA GLU A 119 -3.96 31.46 16.96
C GLU A 119 -5.28 32.15 17.35
N GLN A 120 -6.34 32.00 16.55
CA GLN A 120 -7.65 32.55 16.89
C GLN A 120 -8.21 31.94 18.17
N LEU A 121 -8.07 30.63 18.36
CA LEU A 121 -8.49 29.95 19.58
C LEU A 121 -7.71 30.44 20.79
N ALA A 122 -6.38 30.50 20.71
CA ALA A 122 -5.54 31.00 21.80
C ALA A 122 -5.91 32.44 22.20
N ARG A 123 -6.15 33.32 21.22
CA ARG A 123 -6.59 34.70 21.47
C ARG A 123 -7.97 34.77 22.12
N LEU A 124 -8.89 33.89 21.72
CA LEU A 124 -10.22 33.81 22.31
C LEU A 124 -10.16 33.30 23.75
N GLU A 125 -9.39 32.24 24.00
CA GLU A 125 -9.14 31.69 25.32
C GLU A 125 -8.51 32.71 26.26
N GLU A 126 -7.48 33.44 25.79
CA GLU A 126 -6.85 34.50 26.57
C GLU A 126 -7.84 35.61 26.93
N ARG A 127 -8.61 36.11 25.94
CA ARG A 127 -9.62 37.15 26.19
C ARG A 127 -10.69 36.66 27.16
N SER A 128 -11.12 35.41 27.02
CA SER A 128 -12.10 34.79 27.91
C SER A 128 -11.56 34.70 29.33
N ALA A 129 -10.33 34.22 29.51
CA ALA A 129 -9.68 34.14 30.82
C ALA A 129 -9.53 35.52 31.48
N GLN A 130 -9.12 36.55 30.71
CA GLN A 130 -9.06 37.92 31.20
C GLN A 130 -10.44 38.45 31.63
N PHE A 131 -11.47 38.19 30.84
CA PHE A 131 -12.84 38.60 31.16
C PHE A 131 -13.34 37.93 32.43
N TYR A 132 -13.14 36.62 32.60
CA TYR A 132 -13.51 35.90 33.82
C TYR A 132 -12.76 36.45 35.03
N LYS A 133 -11.44 36.67 34.92
CA LYS A 133 -10.63 37.22 36.00
C LYS A 133 -11.15 38.58 36.46
N VAL A 134 -11.30 39.53 35.54
CA VAL A 134 -11.79 40.88 35.87
C VAL A 134 -13.21 40.82 36.44
N THR A 135 -14.10 40.00 35.87
CA THR A 135 -15.47 39.86 36.36
C THR A 135 -15.51 39.32 37.78
N THR A 136 -14.75 38.27 38.08
CA THR A 136 -14.66 37.69 39.43
C THR A 136 -14.04 38.66 40.43
N GLU A 137 -12.96 39.36 40.04
CA GLU A 137 -12.31 40.37 40.90
C GLU A 137 -13.24 41.54 41.21
N GLN A 138 -13.94 42.09 40.21
CA GLN A 138 -14.90 43.18 40.39
C GLN A 138 -16.10 42.74 41.22
N TYR A 139 -16.63 41.54 40.97
CA TYR A 139 -17.74 40.98 41.76
C TYR A 139 -17.33 40.81 43.23
N GLN A 140 -16.17 40.20 43.48
CA GLN A 140 -15.67 39.99 44.84
C GLN A 140 -15.45 41.33 45.55
N LYS A 141 -14.84 42.29 44.87
CA LYS A 141 -14.65 43.64 45.43
C LYS A 141 -15.98 44.31 45.76
N ALA A 142 -16.98 44.23 44.87
CA ALA A 142 -18.31 44.78 45.13
C ALA A 142 -18.99 44.06 46.31
N ALA A 143 -18.86 42.73 46.40
CA ALA A 143 -19.38 41.95 47.52
C ALA A 143 -18.70 42.33 48.85
N ASP A 144 -17.38 42.54 48.85
CA ASP A 144 -16.61 42.94 50.01
C ASP A 144 -16.94 44.38 50.43
N GLU A 145 -17.12 45.31 49.49
CA GLU A 145 -17.55 46.69 49.77
C GLU A 145 -18.95 46.74 50.36
N VAL A 146 -19.89 45.97 49.81
CA VAL A 146 -21.24 45.82 50.36
C VAL A 146 -21.15 45.18 51.75
N SER A 147 -20.37 44.10 51.91
CA SER A 147 -20.17 43.45 53.21
C SER A 147 -19.55 44.40 54.23
N ALA A 148 -18.61 45.26 53.85
CA ALA A 148 -18.00 46.24 54.75
C ALA A 148 -18.98 47.34 55.17
N ARG A 149 -19.82 47.84 54.25
CA ARG A 149 -20.86 48.83 54.55
C ARG A 149 -22.01 48.26 55.37
N PHE A 150 -22.34 47.00 55.11
CA PHE A 150 -23.44 46.28 55.76
C PHE A 150 -22.94 45.24 56.77
N LYS A 151 -21.69 45.35 57.24
CA LYS A 151 -21.16 44.57 58.36
C LYS A 151 -22.13 44.87 59.49
N ARG A 152 -22.98 43.88 59.75
CA ARG A 152 -24.22 44.09 60.46
C ARG A 152 -23.88 44.83 61.72
N TYR A 153 -24.55 45.96 61.92
CA TYR A 153 -24.65 46.65 63.19
C TYR A 153 -24.66 45.55 64.26
N GLU A 154 -23.57 45.41 65.02
CA GLU A 154 -23.63 44.59 66.22
C GLU A 154 -24.60 45.33 67.12
N SER A 155 -25.89 44.99 67.00
CA SER A 155 -26.92 45.48 67.88
C SER A 155 -26.56 44.90 69.24
N HIS A 156 -25.75 45.64 69.98
CA HIS A 156 -25.49 45.35 71.37
C HIS A 156 -26.83 45.50 72.07
N PRO A 157 -27.41 44.41 72.60
CA PRO A 157 -28.69 44.49 73.26
C PRO A 157 -28.57 45.43 74.47
N ILE A 158 -29.26 46.56 74.41
CA ILE A 158 -29.19 47.57 75.45
C ILE A 158 -29.86 47.00 76.71
N CYS A 159 -29.17 47.11 77.85
CA CYS A 159 -29.62 46.58 79.14
C CYS A 159 -29.73 45.03 79.21
N ALA A 160 -29.04 44.29 78.33
CA ALA A 160 -29.11 42.81 78.27
C ALA A 160 -28.86 42.14 79.63
N ASP A 161 -27.80 42.55 80.34
CA ASP A 161 -27.48 41.97 81.65
C ASP A 161 -28.59 42.21 82.69
N LEU A 162 -29.26 43.36 82.62
CA LEU A 162 -30.40 43.67 83.49
C LEU A 162 -31.65 42.90 83.06
N GLN A 163 -31.84 42.71 81.76
CA GLN A 163 -32.91 41.91 81.18
C GLN A 163 -32.79 40.45 81.61
N ASP A 164 -31.59 39.88 81.65
CA ASP A 164 -31.38 38.52 82.11
C ASP A 164 -31.63 38.39 83.62
N LYS A 165 -31.13 39.33 84.43
CA LYS A 165 -31.32 39.33 85.89
C LYS A 165 -32.78 39.47 86.30
N ILE A 166 -33.55 40.34 85.64
CA ILE A 166 -34.97 40.52 85.95
C ILE A 166 -35.79 39.29 85.53
N LEU A 167 -35.49 38.70 84.38
CA LEU A 167 -36.15 37.46 83.93
C LEU A 167 -35.82 36.29 84.87
N GLN A 168 -34.57 36.19 85.32
CA GLN A 168 -34.17 35.20 86.30
C GLN A 168 -34.89 35.38 87.64
N CYS A 169 -35.00 36.61 88.13
CA CYS A 169 -35.72 36.92 89.37
C CYS A 169 -37.20 36.52 89.27
N TYR A 170 -37.91 36.87 88.19
CA TYR A 170 -39.31 36.49 88.03
C TYR A 170 -39.53 34.97 87.91
N ARG A 171 -38.57 34.24 87.34
CA ARG A 171 -38.61 32.77 87.32
C ARG A 171 -38.48 32.17 88.72
N GLN A 172 -37.64 32.77 89.57
CA GLN A 172 -37.40 32.29 90.94
C GLN A 172 -38.51 32.72 91.91
N HIS A 173 -39.14 33.88 91.69
CA HIS A 173 -40.13 34.48 92.58
C HIS A 173 -41.48 34.68 91.87
N ALA A 174 -41.99 33.64 91.20
CA ALA A 174 -43.20 33.73 90.37
C ALA A 174 -44.48 34.11 91.14
N GLN A 175 -44.58 33.74 92.42
CA GLN A 175 -45.71 34.09 93.30
C GLN A 175 -45.47 35.37 94.12
N GLU A 176 -44.24 35.89 94.12
CA GLU A 176 -43.80 37.04 94.92
C GLU A 176 -43.09 38.07 94.04
N THR A 177 -43.70 38.43 92.92
CA THR A 177 -43.10 39.25 91.86
C THR A 177 -42.68 40.65 92.34
N LEU A 178 -43.26 41.16 93.42
CA LEU A 178 -42.90 42.43 94.04
C LEU A 178 -41.48 42.42 94.64
N SER A 179 -40.91 41.26 94.97
CA SER A 179 -39.51 41.15 95.41
C SER A 179 -38.51 41.56 94.31
N CYS A 180 -38.89 41.39 93.04
CA CYS A 180 -38.10 41.78 91.87
C CYS A 180 -38.28 43.25 91.48
N SER A 181 -39.07 44.04 92.24
CA SER A 181 -39.40 45.43 91.91
C SER A 181 -38.18 46.36 91.81
N ALA A 182 -37.15 46.12 92.62
CA ALA A 182 -35.89 46.87 92.55
C ALA A 182 -35.15 46.63 91.21
N LEU A 183 -35.07 45.37 90.77
CA LEU A 183 -34.50 44.98 89.47
C LEU A 183 -35.33 45.53 88.30
N ALA A 184 -36.66 45.46 88.41
CA ALA A 184 -37.58 46.03 87.42
C ALA A 184 -37.41 47.54 87.25
N SER A 185 -37.26 48.25 88.37
CA SER A 185 -37.02 49.68 88.38
C SER A 185 -35.67 50.04 87.74
N GLN A 186 -34.64 49.22 87.97
CA GLN A 186 -33.32 49.42 87.39
C GLN A 186 -33.29 49.14 85.89
N TYR A 187 -33.94 48.07 85.44
CA TYR A 187 -34.11 47.79 84.01
C TYR A 187 -34.87 48.91 83.29
N LEU A 188 -35.98 49.37 83.88
CA LEU A 188 -36.78 50.47 83.31
C LEU A 188 -35.98 51.78 83.23
N ARG A 189 -35.19 52.11 84.26
CA ARG A 189 -34.27 53.27 84.22
C ARG A 189 -33.24 53.13 83.10
N CYS A 190 -32.66 51.96 82.94
CA CYS A 190 -31.70 51.69 81.86
C CYS A 190 -32.34 51.87 80.48
N VAL A 191 -33.52 51.28 80.25
CA VAL A 191 -34.27 51.42 78.98
C VAL A 191 -34.66 52.87 78.71
N ASN A 192 -35.16 53.58 79.72
CA ASN A 192 -35.57 54.98 79.55
C ASN A 192 -34.38 55.90 79.29
N HIS A 193 -33.24 55.65 79.93
CA HIS A 193 -32.02 56.39 79.65
C HIS A 193 -31.52 56.11 78.23
N ALA A 194 -31.50 54.85 77.81
CA ALA A 194 -31.14 54.47 76.44
C ALA A 194 -32.03 55.16 75.40
N LYS A 195 -33.35 55.23 75.62
CA LYS A 195 -34.31 55.94 74.75
C LYS A 195 -34.08 57.45 74.66
N GLN A 196 -33.46 58.07 75.66
CA GLN A 196 -33.17 59.51 75.66
C GLN A 196 -31.82 59.85 75.00
N VAL A 197 -30.92 58.88 74.91
CA VAL A 197 -29.55 59.05 74.38
C VAL A 197 -29.42 58.52 72.95
N SER A 198 -30.36 57.69 72.49
CA SER A 198 -30.52 57.25 71.09
C SER A 198 -31.24 58.28 70.23
#